data_AF-A0A7V8YTT4-F1
#
_entry.id   AF-A0A7V8YTT4-F1
#
_cell.length_a   1.000
_cell.length_b   1.000
_cell.length_c   1.000
_cell.angle_alpha   90.00
_cell.angle_beta   90.00
_cell.angle_gamma   90.00
#
_symmetry.space_group_name_H-M   'P 1'
#
loop_
_entity.id
_entity.type
_entity.pdbx_description
1 polymer ?
#
loop_
_entity_poly.entity_id
_entity_poly.type
_entity_poly.pdbx_seq_one_letter_code
_entity_poly.pdbx_strand_id
1 'polypeptide(L)'
;AAGIVRVSEGGIELERVPEGIRFEKLADHPRLGELVGSDEKFAAHNAAMWENGLLVHVPKGARLEQPLYVRIVNSVEGGSLFWRLLVVAEPESSFTVIEEYVSTSPELSGYVNAAVEIVVEQGAKVEYVSVQSTSQGTWHFGTHHARVERDAELDWVAGGFGSKKGKIRIQNDLAGPGATSRVTGAYFADGTQHLDYDTFQEHIAPNTTSDFAFKGALRDNSSAVWRGMIRVEKDAQKTNAYQENRNLLLSKTAHADSIPGLEILANDVRCTHGATLGQVDREQLFYLMARGLSRQEAERMIVRGFFQDVLDRIELEPVREALGAALEARIPQA
;
A
#
# COMPACT_ATOMS: atom_id res chain seq x y z
N ALA A 1 15.65 -19.62 1.70
CA ALA A 1 14.38 -19.92 0.99
C ALA A 1 13.35 -18.85 1.37
N ALA A 2 12.36 -18.56 0.52
CA ALA A 2 11.29 -17.60 0.83
C ALA A 2 10.55 -17.98 2.13
N GLY A 3 10.23 -17.00 2.98
CA GLY A 3 9.30 -17.23 4.10
C GLY A 3 7.87 -17.27 3.56
N ILE A 4 7.01 -18.15 4.08
CA ILE A 4 5.62 -18.25 3.64
C ILE A 4 4.72 -18.48 4.85
N VAL A 5 3.73 -17.60 5.01
CA VAL A 5 2.69 -17.67 6.03
C VAL A 5 1.32 -17.52 5.41
N ARG A 6 0.38 -18.32 5.90
CA ARG A 6 -1.04 -18.18 5.64
C ARG A 6 -1.78 -17.78 6.90
N VAL A 7 -2.66 -16.79 6.77
CA VAL A 7 -3.51 -16.26 7.83
C VAL A 7 -4.95 -16.40 7.39
N SER A 8 -5.83 -16.78 8.31
CA SER A 8 -7.28 -16.68 8.14
C SER A 8 -7.93 -16.33 9.48
N GLU A 9 -9.26 -16.25 9.49
CA GLU A 9 -10.05 -16.12 10.71
C GLU A 9 -9.80 -17.26 11.71
N GLY A 10 -9.38 -18.43 11.21
CA GLY A 10 -9.04 -19.60 12.02
C GLY A 10 -7.62 -19.60 12.60
N GLY A 11 -6.78 -18.62 12.24
CA GLY A 11 -5.45 -18.44 12.80
C GLY A 11 -4.32 -18.40 11.76
N ILE A 12 -3.10 -18.65 12.24
CA ILE A 12 -1.85 -18.54 11.46
C ILE A 12 -1.21 -19.91 11.25
N GLU A 13 -0.86 -20.20 10.01
CA GLU A 13 -0.10 -21.36 9.56
C GLU A 13 1.24 -20.90 8.97
N LEU A 14 2.35 -21.32 9.60
CA LEU A 14 3.71 -21.08 9.09
C LEU A 14 4.08 -22.20 8.12
N GLU A 15 3.96 -21.98 6.82
CA GLU A 15 4.28 -22.99 5.79
C GLU A 15 5.79 -23.13 5.59
N ARG A 16 6.53 -22.02 5.65
CA ARG A 16 7.99 -22.02 5.53
C ARG A 16 8.60 -20.88 6.35
N VAL A 17 9.53 -21.23 7.23
CA VAL A 17 10.28 -20.29 8.06
C VAL A 17 11.72 -20.19 7.51
N PRO A 18 12.22 -19.00 7.13
CA PRO A 18 13.59 -18.83 6.71
C PRO A 18 14.57 -19.00 7.88
N GLU A 19 15.72 -19.63 7.61
CA GLU A 19 16.78 -19.79 8.60
C GLU A 19 17.38 -18.44 8.99
N GLY A 20 17.65 -18.26 10.29
CA GLY A 20 18.29 -17.05 10.82
C GLY A 20 17.37 -15.82 10.94
N ILE A 21 16.09 -15.95 10.61
CA ILE A 21 15.09 -14.87 10.69
C ILE A 21 14.02 -15.27 11.71
N ARG A 22 13.60 -14.35 12.58
CA ARG A 22 12.43 -14.62 13.42
C ARG A 22 11.19 -14.30 12.60
N PHE A 23 10.58 -15.35 12.08
CA PHE A 23 9.38 -15.32 11.26
C PHE A 23 8.34 -16.22 11.92
N GLU A 24 7.67 -15.67 12.92
CA GLU A 24 6.92 -16.43 13.92
C GLU A 24 5.65 -15.70 14.35
N LYS A 25 4.71 -16.41 14.98
CA LYS A 25 3.49 -15.78 15.49
C LYS A 25 3.84 -14.65 16.45
N LEU A 26 3.20 -13.51 16.27
CA LEU A 26 3.39 -12.33 17.10
C LEU A 26 2.88 -12.62 18.52
N ALA A 27 3.82 -12.60 19.45
CA ALA A 27 3.56 -12.53 20.88
C ALA A 27 3.90 -11.11 21.37
N ASP A 28 4.06 -10.93 22.67
CA ASP A 28 4.55 -9.66 23.22
C ASP A 28 5.93 -9.33 22.65
N HIS A 29 6.06 -8.11 22.13
CA HIS A 29 7.31 -7.57 21.61
C HIS A 29 7.45 -6.12 22.07
N PRO A 30 8.66 -5.63 22.47
CA PRO A 30 8.82 -4.27 22.97
C PRO A 30 8.42 -3.16 21.99
N ARG A 31 8.44 -3.45 20.69
CA ARG A 31 8.06 -2.53 19.60
C ARG A 31 6.58 -2.62 19.19
N LEU A 32 5.83 -3.59 19.73
CA LEU A 32 4.42 -3.78 19.38
C LEU A 32 3.57 -2.66 20.00
N GLY A 33 2.76 -2.00 19.17
CA GLY A 33 1.90 -0.89 19.59
C GLY A 33 2.62 0.44 19.80
N GLU A 34 3.90 0.53 19.45
CA GLU A 34 4.67 1.78 19.50
C GLU A 34 4.21 2.78 18.44
N LEU A 35 3.91 2.29 17.24
CA LEU A 35 3.53 3.09 16.08
C LEU A 35 2.01 3.07 15.85
N VAL A 36 1.37 1.91 16.00
CA VAL A 36 -0.09 1.77 15.83
C VAL A 36 -0.76 1.52 17.19
N GLY A 37 -1.08 2.63 17.85
CA GLY A 37 -1.82 2.66 19.11
C GLY A 37 -3.34 2.53 18.93
N SER A 38 -4.09 3.20 19.82
CA SER A 38 -5.57 3.14 19.87
C SER A 38 -6.23 4.52 19.71
N ASP A 39 -5.55 5.47 19.07
CA ASP A 39 -6.02 6.85 18.95
C ASP A 39 -7.03 7.04 17.80
N GLU A 40 -6.98 6.16 16.80
CA GLU A 40 -7.92 6.12 15.67
C GLU A 40 -8.93 4.99 15.86
N LYS A 41 -10.18 5.17 15.41
CA LYS A 41 -11.29 4.24 15.63
C LYS A 41 -11.01 2.81 15.14
N PHE A 42 -10.47 2.64 13.93
CA PHE A 42 -10.20 1.32 13.37
C PHE A 42 -8.94 0.69 13.95
N ALA A 43 -7.93 1.50 14.27
CA ALA A 43 -6.75 1.04 15.01
C ALA A 43 -7.13 0.56 16.43
N ALA A 44 -7.94 1.31 17.15
CA ALA A 44 -8.48 0.93 18.46
C ALA A 44 -9.34 -0.34 18.38
N HIS A 45 -10.18 -0.46 17.34
CA HIS A 45 -10.98 -1.66 17.12
C HIS A 45 -10.09 -2.88 16.83
N ASN A 46 -9.05 -2.72 16.01
CA ASN A 46 -8.07 -3.78 15.79
C ASN A 46 -7.35 -4.15 17.09
N ALA A 47 -6.83 -3.17 17.84
CA ALA A 47 -6.14 -3.38 19.11
C ALA A 47 -6.98 -4.14 20.15
N ALA A 48 -8.31 -3.96 20.14
CA ALA A 48 -9.22 -4.65 21.03
C ALA A 48 -9.58 -6.08 20.59
N MET A 49 -9.50 -6.40 19.29
CA MET A 49 -10.06 -7.64 18.73
C MET A 49 -9.04 -8.57 18.08
N TRP A 50 -7.82 -8.10 17.80
CA TRP A 50 -6.83 -8.94 17.14
C TRP A 50 -6.42 -10.11 18.04
N GLU A 51 -6.46 -11.31 17.46
CA GLU A 51 -5.99 -12.55 18.12
C GLU A 51 -4.79 -13.15 17.39
N ASN A 52 -4.56 -12.72 16.15
CA ASN A 52 -3.56 -13.27 15.25
C ASN A 52 -2.66 -12.15 14.73
N GLY A 53 -1.35 -12.33 14.88
CA GLY A 53 -0.37 -11.50 14.19
C GLY A 53 0.93 -12.24 13.87
N LEU A 54 1.77 -11.63 13.04
CA LEU A 54 3.10 -12.14 12.68
C LEU A 54 4.19 -11.16 13.09
N LEU A 55 5.28 -11.71 13.63
CA LEU A 55 6.54 -11.02 13.80
C LEU A 55 7.47 -11.38 12.63
N VAL A 56 7.98 -10.35 11.95
CA VAL A 56 9.06 -10.43 10.97
C VAL A 56 10.24 -9.63 11.52
N HIS A 57 11.20 -10.30 12.15
CA HIS A 57 12.38 -9.66 12.71
C HIS A 57 13.64 -10.18 12.02
N VAL A 58 14.25 -9.30 11.22
CA VAL A 58 15.45 -9.59 10.42
C VAL A 58 16.66 -8.99 11.14
N PRO A 59 17.68 -9.81 11.48
CA PRO A 59 18.81 -9.37 12.29
C PRO A 59 19.79 -8.49 11.53
N LYS A 60 20.65 -7.80 12.27
CA LYS A 60 21.64 -6.86 11.76
C LYS A 60 22.45 -7.44 10.60
N GLY A 61 22.53 -6.69 9.50
CA GLY A 61 23.34 -7.03 8.32
C GLY A 61 22.83 -8.21 7.49
N ALA A 62 21.73 -8.86 7.88
CA ALA A 62 21.16 -9.96 7.10
C ALA A 62 20.56 -9.44 5.79
N ARG A 63 20.80 -10.18 4.70
CA ARG A 63 20.30 -9.87 3.35
C ARG A 63 19.52 -11.06 2.83
N LEU A 64 18.24 -10.85 2.52
CA LEU A 64 17.37 -11.88 1.97
C LEU A 64 17.17 -11.62 0.49
N GLU A 65 17.59 -12.56 -0.35
CA GLU A 65 17.34 -12.52 -1.79
C GLU A 65 15.90 -12.92 -2.14
N GLN A 66 15.24 -13.65 -1.25
CA GLN A 66 13.89 -14.16 -1.46
C GLN A 66 12.92 -13.45 -0.51
N PRO A 67 11.75 -13.01 -0.99
CA PRO A 67 10.79 -12.28 -0.18
C PRO A 67 10.15 -13.16 0.91
N LEU A 68 9.59 -12.50 1.91
CA LEU A 68 8.76 -13.07 2.95
C LEU A 68 7.29 -12.86 2.59
N TYR A 69 6.56 -13.93 2.30
CA TYR A 69 5.16 -13.88 1.90
C TYR A 69 4.22 -14.06 3.09
N VAL A 70 3.25 -13.17 3.20
CA VAL A 70 2.17 -13.21 4.19
C VAL A 70 0.86 -13.15 3.41
N ARG A 71 0.15 -14.27 3.36
CA ARG A 71 -1.12 -14.39 2.65
C ARG A 71 -2.28 -14.40 3.63
N ILE A 72 -3.07 -13.33 3.63
CA ILE A 72 -4.25 -13.17 4.46
C ILE A 72 -5.49 -13.55 3.66
N VAL A 73 -6.18 -14.59 4.13
CA VAL A 73 -7.32 -15.20 3.44
C VAL A 73 -8.58 -14.93 4.24
N ASN A 74 -9.40 -14.01 3.75
CA ASN A 74 -10.78 -13.81 4.21
C ASN A 74 -11.64 -14.95 3.65
N SER A 75 -12.10 -15.83 4.54
CA SER A 75 -12.66 -17.14 4.18
C SER A 75 -14.03 -17.43 4.76
N VAL A 76 -14.49 -16.63 5.73
CA VAL A 76 -15.75 -16.85 6.45
C VAL A 76 -16.80 -15.85 5.98
N GLU A 77 -17.91 -16.36 5.43
CA GLU A 77 -19.05 -15.52 5.05
C GLU A 77 -19.64 -14.81 6.28
N GLY A 78 -19.77 -13.49 6.19
CA GLY A 78 -20.17 -12.62 7.29
C GLY A 78 -19.13 -12.52 8.42
N GLY A 79 -17.94 -13.09 8.23
CA GLY A 79 -16.87 -13.13 9.22
C GLY A 79 -16.12 -11.80 9.36
N SER A 80 -15.29 -11.75 10.41
CA SER A 80 -14.40 -10.63 10.70
C SER A 80 -12.97 -11.15 10.92
N LEU A 81 -12.02 -10.62 10.15
CA LEU A 81 -10.60 -10.92 10.25
C LEU A 81 -9.87 -9.70 10.82
N PHE A 82 -9.33 -9.84 12.03
CA PHE A 82 -8.46 -8.86 12.67
C PHE A 82 -7.02 -9.36 12.64
N TRP A 83 -6.13 -8.60 12.00
CA TRP A 83 -4.75 -8.99 11.74
C TRP A 83 -3.75 -7.96 12.23
N ARG A 84 -2.59 -8.43 12.73
CA ARG A 84 -1.44 -7.58 13.04
C ARG A 84 -0.13 -8.08 12.43
N LEU A 85 0.64 -7.18 11.85
CA LEU A 85 1.99 -7.47 11.36
C LEU A 85 2.98 -6.50 12.00
N LEU A 86 4.01 -7.03 12.65
CA LEU A 86 5.14 -6.26 13.13
C LEU A 86 6.39 -6.65 12.34
N VAL A 87 6.96 -5.69 11.63
CA VAL A 87 8.22 -5.82 10.89
C VAL A 87 9.30 -5.04 11.63
N VAL A 88 10.40 -5.70 11.98
CA VAL A 88 11.58 -5.10 12.61
C VAL A 88 12.79 -5.43 11.75
N ALA A 89 13.28 -4.43 11.03
CA ALA A 89 14.50 -4.50 10.26
C ALA A 89 15.65 -3.92 11.10
N GLU A 90 16.54 -4.77 11.62
CA GLU A 90 17.72 -4.32 12.36
C GLU A 90 18.72 -3.61 11.44
N PRO A 91 19.72 -2.88 12.01
CA PRO A 91 20.62 -2.07 11.21
C PRO A 91 21.26 -2.82 10.03
N GLU A 92 21.38 -2.14 8.90
CA GLU A 92 22.04 -2.65 7.68
C GLU A 92 21.42 -3.93 7.10
N SER A 93 20.23 -4.35 7.56
CA SER A 93 19.50 -5.48 6.99
C SER A 93 18.81 -5.10 5.68
N SER A 94 18.55 -6.07 4.80
CA SER A 94 17.86 -5.83 3.53
C SER A 94 16.98 -6.99 3.10
N PHE A 95 15.70 -6.73 2.85
CA PHE A 95 14.71 -7.75 2.50
C PHE A 95 13.41 -7.16 1.96
N THR A 96 12.58 -8.04 1.39
CA THR A 96 11.22 -7.72 0.94
C THR A 96 10.18 -8.49 1.76
N VAL A 97 9.09 -7.83 2.14
CA VAL A 97 7.89 -8.47 2.71
C VAL A 97 6.71 -8.21 1.77
N ILE A 98 6.00 -9.28 1.40
CA ILE A 98 4.81 -9.21 0.54
C ILE A 98 3.61 -9.67 1.34
N GLU A 99 2.69 -8.74 1.56
CA GLU A 99 1.40 -8.97 2.21
C GLU A 99 0.27 -8.94 1.18
N GLU A 100 -0.48 -10.04 1.07
CA GLU A 100 -1.59 -10.19 0.12
C GLU A 100 -2.88 -10.52 0.84
N TYR A 101 -3.91 -9.69 0.65
CA TYR A 101 -5.26 -9.93 1.16
C TYR A 101 -6.15 -10.49 0.04
N VAL A 102 -6.70 -11.68 0.25
CA VAL A 102 -7.58 -12.35 -0.72
C VAL A 102 -8.86 -12.83 -0.07
N SER A 103 -9.93 -12.93 -0.86
CA SER A 103 -11.16 -13.63 -0.46
C SER A 103 -11.22 -15.00 -1.12
N THR A 104 -11.80 -15.99 -0.44
CA THR A 104 -11.98 -17.34 -1.00
C THR A 104 -13.02 -17.40 -2.14
N SER A 105 -13.94 -16.44 -2.19
CA SER A 105 -14.91 -16.26 -3.27
C SER A 105 -15.09 -14.78 -3.62
N PRO A 106 -15.38 -14.43 -4.90
CA PRO A 106 -15.67 -13.06 -5.32
C PRO A 106 -16.91 -12.43 -4.68
N GLU A 107 -17.87 -13.25 -4.24
CA GLU A 107 -19.15 -12.83 -3.69
C GLU A 107 -19.13 -12.70 -2.16
N LEU A 108 -18.07 -13.22 -1.50
CA LEU A 108 -17.99 -13.29 -0.05
C LEU A 108 -18.23 -11.93 0.59
N SER A 109 -19.11 -11.85 1.59
CA SER A 109 -19.24 -10.65 2.42
C SER A 109 -18.42 -10.85 3.69
N GLY A 110 -17.67 -9.83 4.10
CA GLY A 110 -16.84 -9.94 5.30
C GLY A 110 -16.30 -8.59 5.76
N TYR A 111 -15.50 -8.63 6.81
CA TYR A 111 -14.84 -7.47 7.39
C TYR A 111 -13.37 -7.81 7.65
N VAL A 112 -12.45 -7.02 7.11
CA VAL A 112 -11.02 -7.12 7.36
C VAL A 112 -10.56 -5.83 8.02
N ASN A 113 -9.85 -5.96 9.14
CA ASN A 113 -9.21 -4.84 9.82
C ASN A 113 -7.77 -5.20 10.17
N ALA A 114 -6.82 -4.58 9.50
CA ALA A 114 -5.39 -4.84 9.64
C ALA A 114 -4.66 -3.68 10.32
N ALA A 115 -3.66 -4.02 11.13
CA ALA A 115 -2.69 -3.06 11.64
C ALA A 115 -1.26 -3.53 11.35
N VAL A 116 -0.44 -2.66 10.78
CA VAL A 116 0.92 -2.98 10.37
C VAL A 116 1.88 -1.95 10.95
N GLU A 117 2.93 -2.43 11.62
CA GLU A 117 3.99 -1.62 12.20
C GLU A 117 5.32 -2.02 11.55
N ILE A 118 6.05 -1.05 10.99
CA ILE A 118 7.32 -1.31 10.31
C ILE A 118 8.40 -0.43 10.91
N VAL A 119 9.36 -1.03 11.57
CA VAL A 119 10.53 -0.34 12.09
C VAL A 119 11.71 -0.64 11.18
N VAL A 120 12.25 0.40 10.55
CA VAL A 120 13.41 0.32 9.67
C VAL A 120 14.59 1.01 10.34
N GLU A 121 15.43 0.23 11.00
CA GLU A 121 16.60 0.73 11.74
C GLU A 121 17.70 1.23 10.80
N GLN A 122 18.71 1.87 11.39
CA GLN A 122 19.76 2.57 10.66
C GLN A 122 20.36 1.76 9.49
N GLY A 123 20.35 2.35 8.29
CA GLY A 123 20.95 1.76 7.10
C GLY A 123 20.24 0.52 6.57
N ALA A 124 19.11 0.11 7.16
CA ALA A 124 18.33 -1.01 6.66
C ALA A 124 17.52 -0.60 5.42
N LYS A 125 17.24 -1.58 4.55
CA LYS A 125 16.51 -1.39 3.28
C LYS A 125 15.35 -2.37 3.21
N VAL A 126 14.13 -1.88 3.29
CA VAL A 126 12.92 -2.71 3.29
C VAL A 126 12.07 -2.34 2.09
N GLU A 127 11.72 -3.34 1.30
CA GLU A 127 10.60 -3.25 0.37
C GLU A 127 9.38 -3.91 1.02
N TYR A 128 8.32 -3.15 1.24
CA TYR A 128 7.07 -3.66 1.79
C TYR A 128 5.96 -3.52 0.74
N VAL A 129 5.36 -4.64 0.39
CA VAL A 129 4.31 -4.73 -0.63
C VAL A 129 3.02 -5.12 0.06
N SER A 130 1.96 -4.35 -0.13
CA SER A 130 0.63 -4.64 0.39
C SER A 130 -0.39 -4.60 -0.74
N VAL A 131 -0.94 -5.76 -1.09
CA VAL A 131 -1.92 -5.89 -2.17
C VAL A 131 -3.25 -6.38 -1.60
N GLN A 132 -4.30 -5.59 -1.78
CA GLN A 132 -5.66 -6.04 -1.53
C GLN A 132 -6.31 -6.54 -2.82
N SER A 133 -6.79 -7.79 -2.76
CA SER A 133 -7.52 -8.49 -3.82
C SER A 133 -8.75 -9.20 -3.23
N THR A 134 -9.49 -8.50 -2.37
CA THR A 134 -10.66 -9.02 -1.66
C THR A 134 -11.94 -8.94 -2.51
N SER A 135 -12.97 -9.68 -2.10
CA SER A 135 -14.31 -9.64 -2.71
C SER A 135 -14.93 -8.25 -2.66
N GLN A 136 -15.87 -7.98 -3.57
CA GLN A 136 -16.63 -6.72 -3.56
C GLN A 136 -17.69 -6.65 -2.44
N GLY A 137 -17.85 -7.72 -1.66
CA GLY A 137 -18.67 -7.76 -0.44
C GLY A 137 -17.88 -7.40 0.83
N THR A 138 -16.54 -7.40 0.78
CA THR A 138 -15.69 -7.23 1.97
C THR A 138 -15.47 -5.77 2.33
N TRP A 139 -15.66 -5.39 3.59
CA TRP A 139 -15.17 -4.13 4.13
C TRP A 139 -13.70 -4.27 4.51
N HIS A 140 -12.84 -3.32 4.12
CA HIS A 140 -11.41 -3.41 4.39
C HIS A 140 -10.86 -2.13 5.03
N PHE A 141 -10.42 -2.23 6.28
CA PHE A 141 -9.78 -1.14 7.00
C PHE A 141 -8.34 -1.53 7.33
N GLY A 142 -7.42 -0.58 7.18
CA GLY A 142 -6.00 -0.81 7.42
C GLY A 142 -5.36 0.39 8.07
N THR A 143 -4.58 0.18 9.12
CA THR A 143 -3.71 1.22 9.70
C THR A 143 -2.28 0.74 9.63
N HIS A 144 -1.51 1.29 8.70
CA HIS A 144 -0.13 0.92 8.49
C HIS A 144 0.77 2.11 8.84
N HIS A 145 1.77 1.88 9.68
CA HIS A 145 2.67 2.91 10.17
C HIS A 145 4.11 2.40 10.15
N ALA A 146 4.99 3.11 9.44
CA ALA A 146 6.41 2.85 9.40
C ALA A 146 7.22 3.98 10.02
N ARG A 147 8.33 3.61 10.68
CA ARG A 147 9.36 4.52 11.15
C ARG A 147 10.69 4.18 10.51
N VAL A 148 11.30 5.17 9.85
CA VAL A 148 12.52 5.01 9.04
C VAL A 148 13.64 5.82 9.67
N GLU A 149 14.65 5.11 10.17
CA GLU A 149 15.78 5.68 10.91
C GLU A 149 16.92 6.15 9.99
N ARG A 150 18.05 6.53 10.57
CA ARG A 150 19.15 7.20 9.87
C ARG A 150 19.66 6.38 8.69
N ASP A 151 19.80 7.02 7.53
CA ASP A 151 20.28 6.42 6.28
C ASP A 151 19.50 5.14 5.86
N ALA A 152 18.30 4.94 6.39
CA ALA A 152 17.46 3.79 6.08
C ALA A 152 16.51 4.09 4.91
N GLU A 153 16.09 3.04 4.21
CA GLU A 153 15.25 3.13 3.02
C GLU A 153 14.02 2.22 3.17
N LEU A 154 12.84 2.80 2.94
CA LEU A 154 11.58 2.07 2.83
C LEU A 154 10.97 2.30 1.45
N ASP A 155 10.80 1.24 0.68
CA ASP A 155 9.99 1.25 -0.55
C ASP A 155 8.66 0.54 -0.29
N TRP A 156 7.56 1.27 -0.43
CA TRP A 156 6.22 0.79 -0.17
C TRP A 156 5.44 0.66 -1.46
N VAL A 157 5.02 -0.57 -1.80
CA VAL A 157 4.14 -0.83 -2.93
C VAL A 157 2.73 -1.15 -2.43
N ALA A 158 1.72 -0.43 -2.92
CA ALA A 158 0.32 -0.59 -2.52
C ALA A 158 -0.58 -0.92 -3.72
N GLY A 159 -1.27 -2.06 -3.69
CA GLY A 159 -2.21 -2.49 -4.72
C GLY A 159 -3.65 -2.52 -4.21
N GLY A 160 -4.57 -1.86 -4.91
CA GLY A 160 -5.99 -1.73 -4.53
C GLY A 160 -6.98 -2.35 -5.52
N PHE A 161 -7.32 -3.64 -5.37
CA PHE A 161 -8.19 -4.36 -6.32
C PHE A 161 -9.31 -5.13 -5.62
N GLY A 162 -10.33 -4.45 -5.11
CA GLY A 162 -11.43 -5.15 -4.43
C GLY A 162 -12.01 -4.34 -3.30
N SER A 163 -12.64 -5.02 -2.35
CA SER A 163 -13.45 -4.47 -1.25
C SER A 163 -14.74 -3.77 -1.71
N LYS A 164 -15.77 -3.84 -0.87
CA LYS A 164 -16.99 -3.05 -0.98
C LYS A 164 -16.70 -1.58 -0.68
N LYS A 165 -16.14 -1.36 0.51
CA LYS A 165 -15.78 -0.06 1.07
C LYS A 165 -14.59 -0.25 1.99
N GLY A 166 -13.73 0.73 2.07
CA GLY A 166 -12.59 0.64 2.94
C GLY A 166 -11.83 1.94 3.10
N LYS A 167 -10.95 1.95 4.10
CA LYS A 167 -10.00 3.03 4.33
C LYS A 167 -8.67 2.44 4.75
N ILE A 168 -7.61 2.75 4.01
CA ILE A 168 -6.24 2.37 4.35
C ILE A 168 -5.48 3.64 4.73
N ARG A 169 -4.98 3.69 5.95
CA ARG A 169 -4.05 4.71 6.41
C ARG A 169 -2.62 4.21 6.24
N ILE A 170 -1.78 5.00 5.59
CA ILE A 170 -0.35 4.76 5.41
C ILE A 170 0.40 5.95 5.99
N GLN A 171 1.16 5.72 7.05
CA GLN A 171 2.00 6.73 7.69
C GLN A 171 3.46 6.33 7.65
N ASN A 172 4.33 7.23 7.18
CA ASN A 172 5.77 7.03 7.16
C ASN A 172 6.47 8.18 7.89
N ASP A 173 7.10 7.86 9.00
CA ASP A 173 7.90 8.77 9.80
C ASP A 173 9.37 8.67 9.35
N LEU A 174 9.88 9.70 8.67
CA LEU A 174 11.28 9.84 8.31
C LEU A 174 12.05 10.43 9.51
N ALA A 175 12.34 9.56 10.46
CA ALA A 175 12.78 9.86 11.81
C ALA A 175 14.28 10.11 11.96
N GLY A 176 15.11 9.52 11.08
CA GLY A 176 16.55 9.67 11.11
C GLY A 176 17.11 10.53 9.97
N PRO A 177 18.25 11.21 10.15
CA PRO A 177 18.88 11.96 9.07
C PRO A 177 19.17 11.06 7.86
N GLY A 178 18.92 11.56 6.65
CA GLY A 178 19.15 10.75 5.43
C GLY A 178 18.11 9.65 5.17
N ALA A 179 17.09 9.49 6.02
CA ALA A 179 16.01 8.52 5.80
C ALA A 179 15.30 8.80 4.47
N THR A 180 14.96 7.73 3.75
CA THR A 180 14.26 7.80 2.47
C THR A 180 13.03 6.92 2.47
N SER A 181 11.91 7.44 1.97
CA SER A 181 10.68 6.67 1.78
C SER A 181 10.11 6.86 0.38
N ARG A 182 9.94 5.77 -0.35
CA ARG A 182 9.20 5.75 -1.62
C ARG A 182 7.87 5.05 -1.39
N VAL A 183 6.81 5.61 -1.94
CA VAL A 183 5.47 4.99 -1.92
C VAL A 183 4.93 4.98 -3.34
N THR A 184 4.57 3.80 -3.81
CA THR A 184 4.08 3.53 -5.16
C THR A 184 2.76 2.80 -5.04
N GLY A 185 1.68 3.34 -5.60
CA GLY A 185 0.40 2.66 -5.53
C GLY A 185 -0.45 2.73 -6.78
N ALA A 186 -1.22 1.68 -6.97
CA ALA A 186 -2.19 1.55 -8.04
C ALA A 186 -3.49 0.95 -7.50
N TYR A 187 -4.63 1.53 -7.88
CA TYR A 187 -5.94 0.97 -7.55
C TYR A 187 -6.91 1.04 -8.71
N PHE A 188 -7.86 0.11 -8.71
CA PHE A 188 -8.98 0.08 -9.65
C PHE A 188 -10.28 -0.13 -8.88
N ALA A 189 -11.25 0.76 -9.09
CA ALA A 189 -12.57 0.69 -8.48
C ALA A 189 -13.66 0.61 -9.57
N ASP A 190 -14.64 -0.26 -9.39
CA ASP A 190 -15.80 -0.38 -10.27
C ASP A 190 -17.12 -0.61 -9.51
N GLY A 191 -18.22 -0.74 -10.24
CA GLY A 191 -19.55 -0.92 -9.67
C GLY A 191 -19.95 0.21 -8.70
N THR A 192 -19.94 -0.11 -7.40
CA THR A 192 -20.27 0.82 -6.30
C THR A 192 -19.19 0.87 -5.22
N GLN A 193 -17.98 0.41 -5.56
CA GLN A 193 -16.86 0.37 -4.62
C GLN A 193 -16.47 1.77 -4.13
N HIS A 194 -15.97 1.84 -2.88
CA HIS A 194 -15.40 3.05 -2.31
C HIS A 194 -14.02 2.76 -1.70
N LEU A 195 -12.96 3.29 -2.32
CA LEU A 195 -11.60 3.14 -1.83
C LEU A 195 -11.10 4.47 -1.24
N ASP A 196 -10.77 4.49 0.05
CA ASP A 196 -10.18 5.64 0.72
C ASP A 196 -8.72 5.33 1.10
N TYR A 197 -7.80 6.20 0.67
CA TYR A 197 -6.40 6.16 1.05
C TYR A 197 -6.02 7.45 1.78
N ASP A 198 -5.60 7.31 3.03
CA ASP A 198 -5.13 8.39 3.89
C ASP A 198 -3.63 8.25 4.08
N THR A 199 -2.86 9.19 3.56
CA THR A 199 -1.41 9.07 3.48
C THR A 199 -0.75 10.24 4.18
N PHE A 200 0.19 9.94 5.07
CA PHE A 200 0.91 10.91 5.89
C PHE A 200 2.40 10.63 5.84
N GLN A 201 3.18 11.61 5.38
CA GLN A 201 4.64 11.55 5.36
C GLN A 201 5.15 12.62 6.30
N GLU A 202 5.79 12.20 7.39
CA GLU A 202 6.35 13.11 8.37
C GLU A 202 7.88 13.14 8.25
N HIS A 203 8.41 14.28 7.83
CA HIS A 203 9.84 14.53 7.83
C HIS A 203 10.24 15.14 9.18
N ILE A 204 10.79 14.30 10.05
CA ILE A 204 11.17 14.67 11.42
C ILE A 204 12.65 15.11 11.44
N ALA A 205 13.50 14.43 10.67
CA ALA A 205 14.93 14.66 10.62
C ALA A 205 15.41 15.37 9.33
N PRO A 206 16.60 16.00 9.34
CA PRO A 206 17.14 16.69 8.18
C PRO A 206 17.63 15.74 7.08
N ASN A 207 17.77 16.26 5.86
CA ASN A 207 18.23 15.54 4.67
C ASN A 207 17.39 14.31 4.32
N THR A 208 16.10 14.33 4.65
CA THR A 208 15.17 13.23 4.38
C THR A 208 14.52 13.39 3.01
N THR A 209 14.26 12.26 2.34
CA THR A 209 13.64 12.25 1.00
C THR A 209 12.37 11.42 0.98
N SER A 210 11.29 11.96 0.41
CA SER A 210 10.09 11.17 0.15
C SER A 210 9.60 11.31 -1.30
N ASP A 211 9.12 10.21 -1.87
CA ASP A 211 8.54 10.17 -3.21
C ASP A 211 7.28 9.30 -3.22
N PHE A 212 6.13 9.94 -3.22
CA PHE A 212 4.83 9.31 -3.23
C PHE A 212 4.16 9.47 -4.59
N ALA A 213 3.75 8.38 -5.23
CA ALA A 213 2.88 8.45 -6.41
C ALA A 213 1.83 7.36 -6.39
N PHE A 214 0.56 7.77 -6.48
CA PHE A 214 -0.60 6.91 -6.56
C PHE A 214 -1.35 7.15 -7.87
N LYS A 215 -1.78 6.05 -8.51
CA LYS A 215 -2.68 6.09 -9.65
C LYS A 215 -3.95 5.31 -9.42
N GLY A 216 -5.06 5.87 -9.87
CA GLY A 216 -6.38 5.28 -9.77
C GLY A 216 -7.08 5.22 -11.11
N ALA A 217 -7.81 4.14 -11.37
CA ALA A 217 -8.81 4.09 -12.43
C ALA A 217 -10.18 3.75 -11.84
N LEU A 218 -11.21 4.48 -12.25
CA LEU A 218 -12.55 4.37 -11.67
C LEU A 218 -13.61 4.19 -12.76
N ARG A 219 -14.50 3.22 -12.56
CA ARG A 219 -15.60 2.89 -13.50
C ARG A 219 -16.95 2.87 -12.79
N ASP A 220 -18.03 2.94 -13.57
CA ASP A 220 -19.41 2.85 -13.11
C ASP A 220 -19.74 3.95 -12.10
N ASN A 221 -20.29 3.61 -10.93
CA ASN A 221 -20.61 4.54 -9.84
C ASN A 221 -19.60 4.41 -8.69
N SER A 222 -18.40 3.90 -8.98
CA SER A 222 -17.34 3.78 -7.98
C SER A 222 -16.83 5.15 -7.55
N SER A 223 -16.24 5.17 -6.36
CA SER A 223 -15.61 6.35 -5.83
C SER A 223 -14.26 6.06 -5.18
N ALA A 224 -13.35 7.03 -5.25
CA ALA A 224 -12.10 6.97 -4.51
C ALA A 224 -11.80 8.31 -3.84
N VAL A 225 -11.24 8.24 -2.65
CA VAL A 225 -10.73 9.42 -1.94
C VAL A 225 -9.27 9.16 -1.66
N TRP A 226 -8.42 10.10 -2.05
CA TRP A 226 -7.04 10.13 -1.61
C TRP A 226 -6.81 11.43 -0.86
N ARG A 227 -6.36 11.30 0.40
CA ARG A 227 -5.89 12.41 1.21
C ARG A 227 -4.41 12.22 1.44
N GLY A 228 -3.60 13.15 0.94
CA GLY A 228 -2.15 13.13 1.10
C GLY A 228 -1.69 14.31 1.91
N MET A 229 -0.86 14.07 2.91
CA MET A 229 -0.26 15.13 3.70
C MET A 229 1.24 14.87 3.84
N ILE A 230 2.03 15.88 3.48
CA ILE A 230 3.45 15.94 3.82
C ILE A 230 3.60 16.97 4.92
N ARG A 231 4.15 16.56 6.06
CA ARG A 231 4.52 17.45 7.16
C ARG A 231 6.04 17.48 7.25
N VAL A 232 6.61 18.68 7.33
CA VAL A 232 8.06 18.86 7.48
C VAL A 232 8.32 19.64 8.75
N GLU A 233 8.94 18.97 9.72
CA GLU A 233 9.24 19.54 11.02
C GLU A 233 10.29 20.65 10.94
N LYS A 234 10.29 21.53 11.95
CA LYS A 234 11.12 22.74 11.96
C LYS A 234 12.62 22.46 11.76
N ASP A 235 13.11 21.35 12.30
CA ASP A 235 14.53 20.97 12.23
C ASP A 235 14.84 20.06 11.03
N ALA A 236 13.83 19.65 10.25
CA ALA A 236 13.98 18.83 9.04
C ALA A 236 14.42 19.65 7.83
N GLN A 237 15.57 20.32 7.95
CA GLN A 237 16.16 21.07 6.85
C GLN A 237 16.66 20.13 5.75
N LYS A 238 16.76 20.64 4.53
CA LYS A 238 17.16 19.88 3.33
C LYS A 238 16.22 18.73 2.98
N THR A 239 14.98 18.75 3.45
CA THR A 239 13.95 17.81 3.01
C THR A 239 13.67 17.97 1.51
N ASN A 240 13.56 16.84 0.82
CA ASN A 240 13.09 16.77 -0.57
C ASN A 240 11.88 15.83 -0.64
N ALA A 241 10.69 16.38 -0.84
CA ALA A 241 9.44 15.64 -0.78
C ALA A 241 8.59 15.86 -2.04
N TYR A 242 8.07 14.78 -2.59
CA TYR A 242 7.13 14.79 -3.70
C TYR A 242 5.93 13.90 -3.40
N GLN A 243 4.74 14.39 -3.72
CA GLN A 243 3.54 13.55 -3.75
C GLN A 243 2.72 13.78 -5.01
N GLU A 244 2.22 12.71 -5.60
CA GLU A 244 1.32 12.77 -6.74
C GLU A 244 0.15 11.80 -6.61
N ASN A 245 -1.03 12.27 -6.99
CA ASN A 245 -2.18 11.40 -7.22
C ASN A 245 -2.82 11.68 -8.58
N ARG A 246 -2.90 10.66 -9.43
CA ARG A 246 -3.58 10.75 -10.73
C ARG A 246 -4.77 9.80 -10.78
N ASN A 247 -5.93 10.31 -11.16
CA ASN A 247 -7.14 9.51 -11.34
C ASN A 247 -7.62 9.56 -12.80
N LEU A 248 -7.91 8.39 -13.37
CA LEU A 248 -8.53 8.21 -14.66
C LEU A 248 -9.99 7.75 -14.49
N LEU A 249 -10.93 8.62 -14.87
CA LEU A 249 -12.37 8.34 -14.81
C LEU A 249 -12.83 7.69 -16.12
N LEU A 250 -13.22 6.42 -16.04
CA LEU A 250 -13.72 5.62 -17.15
C LEU A 250 -15.23 5.78 -17.36
N SER A 251 -15.92 6.38 -16.41
CA SER A 251 -17.37 6.61 -16.44
C SER A 251 -17.71 8.01 -15.98
N LYS A 252 -18.79 8.60 -16.53
CA LYS A 252 -19.24 9.95 -16.13
C LYS A 252 -19.78 10.01 -14.70
N THR A 253 -20.16 8.87 -14.16
CA THR A 253 -20.72 8.67 -12.83
C THR A 253 -19.66 8.29 -11.79
N ALA A 254 -18.43 8.00 -12.22
CA ALA A 254 -17.32 7.72 -11.33
C ALA A 254 -16.82 9.02 -10.70
N HIS A 255 -16.45 8.97 -9.42
CA HIS A 255 -16.06 10.15 -8.65
C HIS A 255 -14.73 9.93 -7.94
N ALA A 256 -13.81 10.89 -8.04
CA ALA A 256 -12.55 10.83 -7.28
C ALA A 256 -12.27 12.17 -6.62
N ASP A 257 -11.81 12.12 -5.37
CA ASP A 257 -11.34 13.27 -4.61
C ASP A 257 -9.84 13.11 -4.33
N SER A 258 -9.02 14.01 -4.88
CA SER A 258 -7.59 14.10 -4.57
C SER A 258 -7.35 15.32 -3.70
N ILE A 259 -6.97 15.11 -2.44
CA ILE A 259 -6.86 16.16 -1.42
C ILE A 259 -5.41 16.21 -0.90
N PRO A 260 -4.47 16.83 -1.64
CA PRO A 260 -3.10 17.02 -1.17
C PRO A 260 -3.01 18.17 -0.15
N GLY A 261 -2.14 18.00 0.83
CA GLY A 261 -1.80 18.99 1.84
C GLY A 261 -0.28 19.02 2.07
N LEU A 262 0.22 20.20 2.39
CA LEU A 262 1.60 20.43 2.81
C LEU A 262 1.58 21.26 4.09
N GLU A 263 2.28 20.81 5.11
CA GLU A 263 2.54 21.57 6.34
C GLU A 263 4.05 21.69 6.54
N ILE A 264 4.62 22.82 6.15
CA ILE A 264 6.07 22.99 6.05
C ILE A 264 6.54 23.98 7.12
N LEU A 265 7.21 23.48 8.16
CA LEU A 265 7.76 24.29 9.26
C LEU A 265 9.26 24.61 9.08
N ALA A 266 9.90 24.07 8.04
CA ALA A 266 11.30 24.32 7.68
C ALA A 266 11.44 25.23 6.43
N ASN A 267 12.53 25.99 6.35
CA ASN A 267 12.72 27.00 5.30
C ASN A 267 13.57 26.50 4.11
N ASP A 268 14.51 25.60 4.35
CA ASP A 268 15.47 25.13 3.34
C ASP A 268 15.06 23.75 2.83
N VAL A 269 13.98 23.71 2.04
CA VAL A 269 13.33 22.45 1.61
C VAL A 269 12.84 22.54 0.16
N ARG A 270 12.62 21.38 -0.45
CA ARG A 270 11.93 21.26 -1.73
C ARG A 270 10.74 20.32 -1.54
N CYS A 271 9.55 20.89 -1.44
CA CYS A 271 8.32 20.11 -1.32
C CYS A 271 7.38 20.46 -2.47
N THR A 272 6.91 19.45 -3.19
CA THR A 272 6.00 19.63 -4.34
C THR A 272 4.88 18.61 -4.30
N HIS A 273 3.71 18.98 -4.81
CA HIS A 273 2.61 18.04 -5.01
C HIS A 273 1.98 18.19 -6.39
N GLY A 274 1.36 17.13 -6.86
CA GLY A 274 0.53 17.10 -8.06
C GLY A 274 -0.75 16.31 -7.82
N ALA A 275 -1.87 16.81 -8.29
CA ALA A 275 -3.11 16.06 -8.33
C ALA A 275 -3.79 16.29 -9.68
N THR A 276 -4.08 15.22 -10.40
CA THR A 276 -4.76 15.32 -11.70
C THR A 276 -5.92 14.34 -11.77
N LEU A 277 -7.06 14.83 -12.23
CA LEU A 277 -8.22 14.01 -12.55
C LEU A 277 -8.54 14.20 -14.02
N GLY A 278 -8.63 13.10 -14.76
CA GLY A 278 -8.90 13.11 -16.19
C GLY A 278 -9.91 12.06 -16.58
N GLN A 279 -10.74 12.36 -17.57
CA GLN A 279 -11.49 11.32 -18.28
C GLN A 279 -10.61 10.71 -19.36
N VAL A 280 -10.98 9.53 -19.84
CA VAL A 280 -10.40 8.97 -21.07
C VAL A 280 -10.55 9.99 -22.21
N ASP A 281 -9.43 10.31 -22.85
CA ASP A 281 -9.38 11.24 -23.97
C ASP A 281 -10.15 10.65 -25.17
N ARG A 282 -11.19 11.38 -25.61
CA ARG A 282 -12.06 10.94 -26.71
C ARG A 282 -11.33 10.89 -28.05
N GLU A 283 -10.34 11.76 -28.27
CA GLU A 283 -9.54 11.74 -29.50
C GLU A 283 -8.63 10.51 -29.51
N GLN A 284 -7.99 10.18 -28.39
CA GLN A 284 -7.19 8.95 -28.26
C GLN A 284 -8.07 7.71 -28.49
N LEU A 285 -9.25 7.67 -27.87
CA LEU A 285 -10.18 6.57 -28.02
C LEU A 285 -10.63 6.42 -29.48
N PHE A 286 -11.06 7.52 -30.12
CA PHE A 286 -11.45 7.54 -31.53
C PHE A 286 -10.30 7.11 -32.44
N TYR A 287 -9.09 7.60 -32.19
CA TYR A 287 -7.89 7.30 -32.96
C TYR A 287 -7.54 5.81 -32.93
N LEU A 288 -7.60 5.19 -31.75
CA LEU A 288 -7.38 3.75 -31.56
C LEU A 288 -8.48 2.92 -32.22
N MET A 289 -9.74 3.35 -32.11
CA MET A 289 -10.86 2.67 -32.76
C MET A 289 -10.80 2.75 -34.29
N ALA A 290 -10.38 3.89 -34.83
CA ALA A 290 -10.16 4.07 -36.27
C ALA A 290 -9.04 3.16 -36.82
N ARG A 291 -8.19 2.60 -35.94
CA ARG A 291 -7.15 1.60 -36.28
C ARG A 291 -7.65 0.16 -36.18
N GLY A 292 -8.96 -0.05 -35.99
CA GLY A 292 -9.59 -1.36 -35.97
C GLY A 292 -9.74 -1.97 -34.58
N LEU A 293 -9.36 -1.27 -33.51
CA LEU A 293 -9.65 -1.71 -32.15
C LEU A 293 -11.12 -1.48 -31.81
N SER A 294 -11.73 -2.42 -31.11
CA SER A 294 -13.00 -2.16 -30.42
C SER A 294 -12.81 -1.07 -29.37
N ARG A 295 -13.92 -0.44 -28.95
CA ARG A 295 -13.88 0.55 -27.86
C ARG A 295 -13.25 -0.02 -26.59
N GLN A 296 -13.54 -1.28 -26.27
CA GLN A 296 -13.01 -1.95 -25.07
C GLN A 296 -11.49 -2.17 -25.17
N GLU A 297 -10.99 -2.63 -26.31
CA GLU A 297 -9.55 -2.79 -26.54
C GLU A 297 -8.80 -1.46 -26.51
N ALA A 298 -9.40 -0.40 -27.05
CA ALA A 298 -8.85 0.95 -27.01
C ALA A 298 -8.80 1.50 -25.57
N GLU A 299 -9.89 1.39 -24.80
CA GLU A 299 -9.91 1.77 -23.38
C GLU A 299 -8.87 0.97 -22.58
N ARG A 300 -8.75 -0.35 -22.83
CA ARG A 300 -7.72 -1.20 -22.20
C ARG A 300 -6.31 -0.70 -22.47
N MET A 301 -6.01 -0.35 -23.72
CA MET A 301 -4.69 0.16 -24.10
C MET A 301 -4.36 1.48 -23.39
N ILE A 302 -5.33 2.39 -23.30
CA ILE A 302 -5.18 3.67 -22.60
C ILE A 302 -4.94 3.44 -21.10
N VAL A 303 -5.75 2.59 -20.45
CA VAL A 303 -5.60 2.29 -19.03
C VAL A 303 -4.24 1.63 -18.75
N ARG A 304 -3.80 0.68 -19.58
CA ARG A 304 -2.48 0.06 -19.43
C ARG A 304 -1.36 1.08 -19.54
N GLY A 305 -1.39 1.94 -20.56
CA GLY A 305 -0.41 3.02 -20.70
C GLY A 305 -0.43 4.01 -19.53
N PHE A 306 -1.61 4.28 -18.96
CA PHE A 306 -1.77 5.15 -17.80
C PHE A 306 -1.08 4.60 -16.54
N PHE A 307 -1.06 3.29 -16.31
CA PHE A 307 -0.41 2.67 -15.15
C PHE A 307 1.06 2.26 -15.38
N GLN A 308 1.56 2.28 -16.61
CA GLN A 308 2.89 1.76 -16.91
C GLN A 308 4.01 2.49 -16.13
N ASP A 309 3.92 3.81 -16.01
CA ASP A 309 4.92 4.60 -15.27
C ASP A 309 4.94 4.29 -13.76
N VAL A 310 3.79 4.02 -13.13
CA VAL A 310 3.74 3.64 -11.71
C VAL A 310 4.21 2.20 -11.51
N LEU A 311 3.94 1.30 -12.46
CA LEU A 311 4.49 -0.06 -12.46
C LEU A 311 6.01 -0.05 -12.63
N ASP A 312 6.53 0.86 -13.47
CA ASP A 312 7.97 0.93 -13.73
C ASP A 312 8.81 1.37 -12.52
N ARG A 313 8.18 2.00 -11.52
CA ARG A 313 8.78 2.36 -10.22
C ARG A 313 9.02 1.15 -9.30
N ILE A 314 8.32 0.03 -9.51
CA ILE A 314 8.40 -1.16 -8.65
C ILE A 314 9.64 -1.97 -9.01
N GLU A 315 10.64 -2.02 -8.13
CA GLU A 315 11.92 -2.67 -8.45
C GLU A 315 11.81 -4.19 -8.56
N LEU A 316 11.02 -4.83 -7.70
CA LEU A 316 10.86 -6.27 -7.72
C LEU A 316 9.96 -6.72 -8.88
N GLU A 317 10.56 -7.32 -9.90
CA GLU A 317 9.89 -7.76 -11.13
C GLU A 317 8.67 -8.68 -10.88
N PRO A 318 8.74 -9.72 -10.01
CA PRO A 318 7.55 -10.52 -9.68
C PRO A 318 6.38 -9.72 -9.10
N VAL A 319 6.66 -8.67 -8.33
CA VAL A 319 5.62 -7.78 -7.76
C VAL A 319 5.03 -6.89 -8.84
N ARG A 320 5.89 -6.33 -9.70
CA ARG A 320 5.48 -5.54 -10.86
C ARG A 320 4.55 -6.34 -11.79
N GLU A 321 4.92 -7.58 -12.10
CA GLU A 321 4.14 -8.48 -12.94
C GLU A 321 2.80 -8.84 -12.29
N ALA A 322 2.80 -9.22 -11.00
CA ALA A 322 1.58 -9.54 -10.27
C ALA A 322 0.61 -8.34 -10.20
N LEU A 323 1.14 -7.14 -9.94
CA LEU A 323 0.34 -5.92 -9.90
C LEU A 323 -0.23 -5.57 -11.28
N GLY A 324 0.59 -5.71 -12.33
CA GLY A 324 0.18 -5.54 -13.72
C GLY A 324 -0.92 -6.53 -14.11
N ALA A 325 -0.80 -7.80 -13.73
CA ALA A 325 -1.81 -8.82 -13.99
C ALA A 325 -3.12 -8.54 -13.23
N ALA A 326 -3.03 -8.11 -11.97
CA ALA A 326 -4.21 -7.72 -11.17
C ALA A 326 -4.95 -6.52 -11.77
N LEU A 327 -4.21 -5.51 -12.25
CA LEU A 327 -4.76 -4.38 -13.00
C LEU A 327 -5.43 -4.85 -14.30
N GLU A 328 -4.75 -5.68 -15.10
CA GLU A 328 -5.30 -6.18 -16.37
C GLU A 328 -6.57 -7.00 -16.16
N ALA A 329 -6.67 -7.77 -15.06
CA ALA A 329 -7.87 -8.56 -14.74
C ALA A 329 -9.10 -7.70 -14.42
N ARG A 330 -8.92 -6.43 -14.01
CA ARG A 330 -10.02 -5.49 -13.70
C ARG A 330 -10.54 -4.75 -14.94
N ILE A 331 -9.70 -4.67 -15.97
CA ILE A 331 -10.09 -4.12 -17.27
C ILE A 331 -11.02 -5.14 -17.95
N PRO A 332 -12.18 -4.74 -18.51
CA PRO A 332 -13.15 -5.70 -19.02
C PRO A 332 -12.53 -6.55 -20.14
N GLN A 333 -12.74 -7.87 -20.04
CA GLN A 333 -12.38 -8.84 -21.06
C GLN A 333 -13.59 -9.04 -21.98
N ALA A 334 -13.32 -9.29 -23.27
CA ALA A 334 -14.29 -9.35 -24.35
C ALA A 334 -15.52 -10.24 -24.05
#